data_AF-A0A8H8C5P1-F1
#
_entry.id   AF-A0A8H8C5P1-F1
#
_cell.length_a   1.000
_cell.length_b   1.000
_cell.length_c   1.000
_cell.angle_alpha   90.00
_cell.angle_beta   90.00
_cell.angle_gamma   90.00
#
_symmetry.space_group_name_H-M   'P 1'
#
loop_
_entity.id
_entity.type
_entity.pdbx_description
1 polymer ?
#
loop_
_entity_poly.entity_id
_entity_poly.type
_entity_poly.pdbx_seq_one_letter_code
_entity_poly.pdbx_strand_id
1 'polypeptide(L)' 'MFMKTLRLDTPMEPAKALSTYGLDSLSAAEFRNWVRQELTAELTLLDVTNAPSLYALCEKIIVKIPETAVLAS' A
#
# COMPACT_ATOMS: atom_id res chain seq x y z
N MET A 1 -4.68 -9.19 -2.09
CA MET A 1 -5.72 -8.19 -1.75
C MET A 1 -5.66 -6.97 -2.64
N PHE A 2 -4.53 -6.30 -2.74
CA PHE A 2 -4.41 -5.01 -3.43
C PHE A 2 -4.85 -5.02 -4.91
N MET A 3 -4.47 -6.04 -5.68
CA MET A 3 -4.94 -6.19 -7.07
C MET A 3 -6.45 -6.44 -7.19
N LYS A 4 -7.08 -7.06 -6.17
CA LYS A 4 -8.54 -7.23 -6.13
C LYS A 4 -9.24 -5.89 -5.86
N THR A 5 -8.67 -5.07 -4.97
CA THR A 5 -9.14 -3.69 -4.71
C THR A 5 -9.08 -2.85 -6.00
N LEU A 6 -8.01 -3.00 -6.78
CA LEU A 6 -7.83 -2.32 -8.07
C LEU A 6 -8.53 -3.01 -9.25
N ARG A 7 -9.24 -4.13 -9.01
CA ARG A 7 -9.95 -4.92 -10.04
C ARG A 7 -9.09 -5.27 -11.26
N LEU A 8 -7.82 -5.61 -11.03
CA LEU A 8 -6.89 -5.96 -12.10
C LEU A 8 -7.05 -7.43 -12.50
N ASP A 9 -7.27 -7.66 -13.79
CA ASP A 9 -7.33 -9.01 -14.38
C ASP A 9 -5.93 -9.55 -14.78
N THR A 10 -4.92 -8.69 -14.79
CA THR A 10 -3.54 -9.03 -15.14
C THR A 10 -2.55 -8.65 -14.04
N PRO A 11 -1.40 -9.36 -13.91
CA PRO A 11 -0.31 -9.00 -13.02
C PRO A 11 0.11 -7.54 -13.15
N MET A 12 0.24 -6.87 -12.00
CA MET A 12 0.73 -5.50 -11.92
C MET A 12 2.24 -5.49 -12.09
N GLU A 13 2.78 -4.50 -12.81
CA GLU A 13 4.22 -4.25 -12.86
C GLU A 13 4.59 -3.42 -11.63
N PRO A 14 5.36 -3.97 -10.66
CA PRO A 14 5.54 -3.31 -9.37
C PRO A 14 6.32 -1.98 -9.44
N ALA A 15 7.05 -1.75 -10.53
CA ALA A 15 7.81 -0.53 -10.78
C ALA A 15 6.96 0.62 -11.37
N LYS A 16 5.72 0.36 -11.81
CA LYS A 16 4.83 1.39 -12.35
C LYS A 16 4.06 2.10 -11.23
N ALA A 17 3.72 3.36 -11.48
CA ALA A 17 2.92 4.15 -10.56
C ALA A 17 1.53 3.55 -10.37
N LEU A 18 1.07 3.52 -9.12
CA LEU A 18 -0.21 2.89 -8.74
C LEU A 18 -1.42 3.58 -9.36
N SER A 19 -1.32 4.88 -9.62
CA SER A 19 -2.32 5.66 -10.37
C SER A 19 -2.56 5.13 -11.79
N THR A 20 -1.58 4.44 -12.40
CA THR A 20 -1.73 3.79 -13.71
C THR A 20 -2.71 2.62 -13.66
N TYR A 21 -2.95 2.08 -12.47
CA TYR A 21 -3.83 0.93 -12.22
C TYR A 21 -5.20 1.32 -11.64
N GLY A 22 -5.59 2.59 -11.78
CA GLY A 22 -6.89 3.08 -11.30
C GLY A 22 -6.97 3.31 -9.79
N LEU A 23 -5.81 3.45 -9.12
CA LEU A 23 -5.79 3.87 -7.71
C LEU A 23 -6.41 5.27 -7.59
N ASP A 24 -7.51 5.35 -6.86
CA ASP A 24 -8.24 6.56 -6.51
C ASP A 24 -8.23 6.79 -4.99
N SER A 25 -8.93 7.82 -4.51
CA SER A 25 -8.96 8.16 -3.09
C SER A 25 -9.64 7.09 -2.22
N LEU A 26 -10.64 6.38 -2.75
CA LEU A 26 -11.38 5.35 -2.02
C LEU A 26 -10.53 4.09 -1.86
N SER A 27 -10.01 3.56 -2.96
CA SER A 27 -9.09 2.40 -2.97
C SER A 27 -7.81 2.68 -2.19
N ALA A 28 -7.29 3.92 -2.22
CA ALA A 28 -6.18 4.33 -1.38
C ALA A 28 -6.53 4.31 0.12
N ALA A 29 -7.73 4.79 0.51
CA ALA A 29 -8.18 4.76 1.89
C ALA A 29 -8.38 3.33 2.41
N GLU A 30 -8.97 2.46 1.60
CA GLU A 30 -9.15 1.04 1.91
C GLU A 30 -7.80 0.33 2.11
N PHE A 31 -6.87 0.52 1.16
CA PHE A 31 -5.53 -0.05 1.28
C PHE A 31 -4.79 0.44 2.53
N ARG A 32 -4.82 1.75 2.78
CA ARG A 32 -4.23 2.37 3.98
C ARG A 32 -4.78 1.75 5.26
N ASN A 33 -6.10 1.59 5.33
CA ASN A 33 -6.75 1.01 6.51
C ASN A 33 -6.35 -0.44 6.71
N TRP A 34 -6.25 -1.22 5.63
CA TRP A 34 -5.76 -2.60 5.69
C TRP A 34 -4.31 -2.69 6.16
N VAL A 35 -3.41 -1.85 5.63
CA VAL A 35 -2.01 -1.80 6.08
C VAL A 35 -1.93 -1.54 7.59
N ARG A 36 -2.75 -0.61 8.10
CA ARG A 36 -2.81 -0.35 9.54
C ARG A 36 -3.32 -1.57 10.33
N GLN A 37 -4.33 -2.28 9.81
CA GLN A 37 -4.90 -3.44 10.49
C GLN A 37 -3.95 -4.65 10.52
N GLU A 38 -3.27 -4.94 9.41
CA GLU A 38 -2.40 -6.12 9.31
C GLU A 38 -0.99 -5.87 9.81
N LEU A 39 -0.44 -4.68 9.58
CA LEU A 39 0.98 -4.38 9.81
C LEU A 39 1.20 -3.35 10.92
N THR A 40 0.13 -2.79 11.50
CA THR A 40 0.19 -1.69 12.49
C THR A 40 0.96 -0.45 11.96
N ALA A 41 1.15 -0.36 10.64
CA ALA A 41 1.87 0.74 10.01
C ALA A 41 0.90 1.87 9.64
N GLU A 42 1.19 3.09 10.12
CA GLU A 42 0.35 4.26 9.85
C GLU A 42 0.83 5.05 8.64
N LEU A 43 0.08 4.94 7.54
CA LEU A 43 0.26 5.71 6.32
C LEU A 43 -0.72 6.90 6.25
N THR A 44 -0.34 7.98 5.60
CA THR A 44 -1.27 9.04 5.16
C THR A 44 -1.92 8.66 3.82
N LEU A 45 -3.00 9.36 3.41
CA LEU A 45 -3.54 9.17 2.06
C LEU A 45 -2.53 9.55 0.98
N LEU A 46 -1.78 10.64 1.19
CA LEU A 46 -0.75 11.10 0.26
C LEU A 46 0.40 10.10 0.10
N ASP A 47 0.73 9.35 1.16
CA ASP A 47 1.74 8.30 1.09
C ASP A 47 1.37 7.22 0.07
N VAL A 48 0.08 6.93 -0.07
CA VAL A 48 -0.45 5.91 -1.00
C VAL A 48 -0.65 6.50 -2.40
N THR A 49 -1.30 7.66 -2.52
CA THR A 49 -1.65 8.25 -3.82
C THR A 49 -0.45 8.80 -4.60
N ASN A 50 0.60 9.24 -3.89
CA ASN A 50 1.80 9.81 -4.51
C ASN A 50 2.95 8.79 -4.62
N ALA A 51 2.71 7.53 -4.27
CA ALA A 51 3.73 6.51 -4.39
C ALA A 51 4.14 6.33 -5.86
N PRO A 52 5.42 6.50 -6.21
CA PRO A 52 5.87 6.40 -7.60
C PRO A 52 5.83 4.96 -8.13
N SER A 53 5.79 3.98 -7.24
CA SER A 53 5.71 2.55 -7.55
C SER A 53 5.22 1.76 -6.34
N LEU A 54 4.86 0.48 -6.54
CA LEU A 54 4.56 -0.42 -5.43
C LEU A 54 5.78 -0.61 -4.54
N TYR A 55 6.98 -0.71 -5.12
CA TYR A 55 8.23 -0.87 -4.35
C TYR A 55 8.45 0.28 -3.36
N ALA A 56 8.33 1.52 -3.83
CA ALA A 56 8.51 2.70 -2.98
C ALA A 56 7.46 2.77 -1.86
N LEU A 57 6.22 2.33 -2.14
CA LEU A 57 5.18 2.24 -1.12
C LEU A 57 5.52 1.17 -0.07
N CYS A 58 6.00 0.00 -0.48
CA CYS A 58 6.43 -1.08 0.41
C CYS A 58 7.60 -0.65 1.29
N GLU A 59 8.63 0.00 0.75
CA GLU A 59 9.74 0.55 1.54
C GLU A 59 9.23 1.51 2.62
N LYS A 60 8.30 2.39 2.25
CA LYS A 60 7.70 3.33 3.20
C LYS A 60 6.86 2.64 4.28
N ILE A 61 6.15 1.58 3.93
CA ILE A 61 5.42 0.74 4.89
C ILE A 61 6.40 0.13 5.89
N ILE A 62 7.48 -0.50 5.40
CA ILE A 62 8.48 -1.17 6.24
C ILE A 62 9.06 -0.20 7.29
N VAL A 63 9.39 1.03 6.90
CA VAL A 63 9.89 2.07 7.82
C VAL A 63 8.88 2.46 8.90
N LYS A 64 7.58 2.27 8.64
CA LYS A 64 6.48 2.63 9.53
C LYS A 64 5.95 1.47 10.37
N ILE A 65 6.47 0.25 10.17
CA ILE A 65 6.11 -0.89 11.01
C ILE A 65 6.81 -0.69 12.37
N PRO A 66 6.06 -0.67 13.49
CA PRO A 66 6.66 -0.57 14.81
C PRO A 66 7.50 -1.82 15.14
N GLU A 67 8.65 -1.63 15.77
CA GLU A 67 9.62 -2.69 16.11
C GLU A 67 9.00 -3.85 16.90
N THR A 68 8.02 -3.55 17.77
CA THR A 68 7.26 -4.54 18.54
C THR A 68 6.43 -5.49 17.66
N ALA A 69 5.97 -5.04 16.49
CA ALA A 69 5.21 -5.87 15.56
C ALA A 69 6.10 -6.90 14.84
N VAL A 70 7.41 -6.64 14.71
CA VAL A 70 8.37 -7.53 14.06
C VAL A 70 8.77 -8.70 14.96
N LEU A 71 8.70 -8.52 16.29
CA LEU A 71 9.08 -9.55 17.28
C LEU A 71 7.93 -10.50 17.65
N ALA A 72 6.71 -10.22 17.21
CA ALA A 72 5.51 -10.99 17.54
C ALA A 72 5.10 -12.02 16.47
N SER A 73 5.89 -12.16 15.39
CA SER A 73 5.60 -12.99 14.21
C SER A 73 6.53 -14.19 14.05
#